data_AF-A0A5H2Y276-F1
#
_entry.id   AF-A0A5H2Y276-F1
#
_cell.length_a   1.000
_cell.length_b   1.000
_cell.length_c   1.000
_cell.angle_alpha   90.00
_cell.angle_beta   90.00
_cell.angle_gamma   90.00
#
_symmetry.space_group_name_H-M   'P 1'
#
loop_
_entity.id
_entity.type
_entity.pdbx_description
1 polymer ?
#
loop_
_entity_poly.entity_id
_entity_poly.type
_entity_poly.pdbx_seq_one_letter_code
_entity_poly.pdbx_strand_id
1 'polypeptide(L)'
;MEGIISTRGDVYSFGIVLTETFTRRKPTDEMFVGEMNLKQWIANSLLPDAAIVEVVDADLLGTEEDGDFVSRRDCLSSIMRLALACCAELPKERINMQEALVTLNKIKIKFLKDIKSSKHSA
;
A
#
# COMPACT_ATOMS: atom_id res chain seq x y z
N MET A 1 27.29 -5.87 -11.40
CA MET A 1 25.99 -5.21 -11.68
C MET A 1 26.14 -3.76 -11.29
N GLU A 2 26.27 -2.87 -12.25
CA GLU A 2 26.12 -1.43 -11.99
C GLU A 2 24.62 -1.14 -12.00
N GLY A 3 24.11 -0.65 -10.87
CA GLY A 3 22.70 -0.25 -10.79
C GLY A 3 22.48 0.99 -11.66
N ILE A 4 21.58 0.91 -12.62
CA ILE A 4 21.19 2.08 -13.40
C ILE A 4 20.32 2.98 -12.51
N ILE A 5 20.88 4.10 -12.08
CA ILE A 5 20.14 5.13 -11.35
C ILE A 5 19.16 5.77 -12.33
N SER A 6 17.89 5.80 -11.96
CA SER A 6 16.86 6.47 -12.75
C SER A 6 15.73 6.92 -11.85
N THR A 7 15.05 8.00 -12.25
CA THR A 7 13.85 8.48 -11.56
C THR A 7 12.76 7.40 -11.45
N ARG A 8 12.66 6.51 -12.45
CA ARG A 8 11.75 5.35 -12.42
C ARG A 8 12.22 4.25 -11.47
N GLY A 9 13.52 4.13 -11.25
CA GLY A 9 14.10 3.29 -10.19
C GLY A 9 13.75 3.84 -8.81
N ASP A 10 13.87 5.15 -8.60
CA ASP A 10 13.50 5.80 -7.34
C ASP A 10 12.01 5.62 -7.02
N VAL A 11 11.13 5.71 -8.02
CA VAL A 11 9.69 5.42 -7.85
C VAL A 11 9.46 3.99 -7.38
N TYR A 12 10.17 3.01 -7.97
CA TYR A 12 10.05 1.62 -7.55
C TYR A 12 10.46 1.45 -6.09
N SER A 13 11.62 1.99 -5.73
CA SER A 13 12.11 1.98 -4.34
C SER A 13 11.13 2.66 -3.38
N PHE A 14 10.49 3.76 -3.80
CA PHE A 14 9.44 4.41 -3.03
C PHE A 14 8.23 3.48 -2.80
N GLY A 15 7.79 2.75 -3.83
CA GLY A 15 6.72 1.75 -3.68
C GLY A 15 7.06 0.62 -2.72
N ILE A 16 8.32 0.17 -2.71
CA ILE A 16 8.83 -0.80 -1.73
C ILE A 16 8.75 -0.23 -0.32
N VAL A 17 9.33 0.95 -0.08
CA VAL A 17 9.31 1.62 1.25
C VAL A 17 7.87 1.85 1.72
N LEU A 18 6.96 2.23 0.81
CA LEU A 18 5.55 2.40 1.14
C LEU A 18 4.92 1.07 1.58
N THR A 19 5.22 -0.03 0.90
CA THR A 19 4.76 -1.37 1.29
C THR A 19 5.33 -1.78 2.65
N GLU A 20 6.64 -1.64 2.85
CA GLU A 20 7.31 -1.97 4.12
C GLU A 20 6.72 -1.19 5.29
N THR A 21 6.46 0.11 5.11
CA THR A 21 5.93 1.00 6.14
C THR A 21 4.58 0.53 6.67
N PHE A 22 3.68 0.07 5.79
CA PHE A 22 2.30 -0.24 6.15
C PHE A 22 2.03 -1.73 6.38
N THR A 23 3.01 -2.60 6.13
CA THR A 23 2.92 -4.05 6.39
C THR A 23 3.90 -4.55 7.43
N ARG A 24 4.94 -3.76 7.74
CA ARG A 24 6.14 -4.16 8.50
C ARG A 24 6.89 -5.37 7.90
N ARG A 25 6.67 -5.68 6.62
CA ARG A 25 7.34 -6.77 5.90
C ARG A 25 8.38 -6.23 4.93
N LYS A 26 9.57 -6.81 4.97
CA LYS A 26 10.66 -6.49 4.03
C LYS A 26 10.56 -7.36 2.79
N PRO A 27 10.99 -6.91 1.60
CA PRO A 27 11.05 -7.76 0.41
C PRO A 27 11.87 -9.05 0.57
N THR A 28 12.78 -9.06 1.55
CA THR A 28 13.69 -10.16 1.88
C THR A 28 13.23 -10.98 3.09
N ASP A 29 12.00 -10.79 3.56
CA ASP A 29 11.45 -11.59 4.66
C ASP A 29 11.38 -13.07 4.25
N GLU A 30 11.66 -13.99 5.18
CA GLU A 30 11.82 -15.42 4.92
C GLU A 30 10.52 -16.08 4.42
N MET A 31 9.38 -15.43 4.63
CA MET A 31 8.09 -15.87 4.08
C MET A 31 8.00 -15.75 2.55
N PHE A 32 8.85 -14.94 1.92
CA PHE A 32 8.86 -14.74 0.47
C PHE A 32 9.82 -15.73 -0.19
N VAL A 33 9.29 -16.91 -0.54
CA VAL A 33 10.03 -18.01 -1.16
C VAL A 33 9.42 -18.44 -2.49
N GLY A 34 10.26 -18.97 -3.37
CA GLY A 34 9.85 -19.48 -4.67
C GLY A 34 9.22 -18.39 -5.54
N GLU A 35 7.99 -18.63 -5.99
CA GLU A 35 7.25 -17.70 -6.84
C GLU A 35 6.49 -16.63 -6.06
N MET A 36 6.51 -16.63 -4.72
CA MET A 36 5.81 -15.63 -3.91
C MET A 36 6.79 -14.52 -3.48
N ASN A 37 6.61 -13.33 -4.03
CA ASN A 37 7.30 -12.13 -3.57
C ASN A 37 6.34 -11.10 -2.94
N LEU A 38 6.91 -10.08 -2.30
CA LEU A 38 6.17 -9.01 -1.65
C LEU A 38 5.07 -8.41 -2.55
N LYS A 39 5.34 -8.17 -3.83
CA LYS A 39 4.38 -7.55 -4.75
C LYS A 39 3.21 -8.49 -5.07
N GLN A 40 3.47 -9.76 -5.33
CA GLN A 40 2.41 -10.74 -5.56
C GLN A 40 1.57 -10.93 -4.32
N TRP A 41 2.20 -10.95 -3.14
CA TRP A 41 1.47 -11.04 -1.87
C TRP A 41 0.52 -9.85 -1.68
N ILE A 42 0.98 -8.61 -1.93
CA ILE A 42 0.10 -7.43 -1.92
C ILE A 42 -1.00 -7.55 -2.98
N ALA A 43 -0.66 -7.90 -4.22
CA ALA A 43 -1.64 -7.99 -5.32
C ALA A 43 -2.74 -9.02 -5.02
N ASN A 44 -2.38 -10.16 -4.47
CA ASN A 44 -3.32 -11.21 -4.07
C ASN A 44 -4.25 -10.74 -2.94
N SER A 45 -3.74 -9.95 -1.99
CA SER A 45 -4.54 -9.38 -0.88
C SER A 45 -5.61 -8.37 -1.30
N LEU A 46 -5.56 -7.89 -2.55
CA LEU A 46 -6.46 -6.88 -3.10
C LEU A 46 -7.52 -7.45 -4.04
N LEU A 47 -7.57 -8.78 -4.20
CA LEU A 47 -8.61 -9.48 -4.95
C LEU A 47 -9.97 -9.40 -4.22
N PRO A 48 -11.10 -9.51 -4.94
CA PRO A 48 -12.45 -9.34 -4.36
C PRO A 48 -12.76 -10.19 -3.12
N ASP A 49 -12.20 -11.40 -3.06
CA ASP A 49 -12.42 -12.36 -1.95
C ASP A 49 -11.22 -12.43 -0.98
N ALA A 50 -10.21 -11.59 -1.18
CA ALA A 50 -9.01 -11.56 -0.35
C ALA A 50 -9.08 -10.48 0.73
N ALA A 51 -8.27 -10.66 1.78
CA ALA A 51 -8.35 -9.89 2.99
C ALA A 51 -7.10 -9.03 3.18
N ILE A 52 -7.16 -7.75 2.82
CA ILE A 52 -6.08 -6.77 3.05
C ILE A 52 -5.65 -6.71 4.53
N VAL A 53 -6.56 -7.06 5.44
CA VAL A 53 -6.34 -7.11 6.90
C VAL A 53 -5.28 -8.12 7.33
N GLU A 54 -5.00 -9.14 6.52
CA GLU A 54 -3.97 -10.15 6.80
C GLU A 54 -2.55 -9.67 6.45
N VAL A 55 -2.46 -8.58 5.69
CA VAL A 55 -1.22 -8.09 5.08
C VAL A 55 -0.74 -6.81 5.73
N VAL A 56 -1.67 -5.96 6.15
CA VAL A 56 -1.35 -4.67 6.78
C VAL A 56 -0.97 -4.84 8.24
N ASP A 57 -0.19 -3.90 8.74
CA ASP A 57 0.19 -3.85 10.15
C ASP A 57 -1.03 -3.70 11.06
N ALA A 58 -1.24 -4.69 11.93
CA ALA A 58 -2.39 -4.76 12.83
C ALA A 58 -2.51 -3.53 13.74
N ASP A 59 -1.38 -2.94 14.16
CA ASP A 59 -1.39 -1.75 15.01
C ASP A 59 -1.92 -0.52 14.26
N LEU A 60 -1.71 -0.46 12.94
CA LEU A 60 -2.25 0.60 12.10
C LEU A 60 -3.73 0.37 11.81
N LEU A 61 -4.11 -0.89 11.55
CA LEU A 61 -5.48 -1.27 11.22
C LEU A 61 -6.45 -1.15 12.40
N GLY A 62 -6.00 -1.51 13.61
CA GLY A 62 -6.85 -1.62 14.80
C GLY A 62 -7.81 -2.79 14.75
N THR A 63 -8.87 -2.70 15.53
CA THR A 63 -9.86 -3.76 15.72
C THR A 63 -11.18 -3.43 15.05
N GLU A 64 -11.99 -4.44 14.75
CA GLU A 64 -13.32 -4.24 14.13
C GLU A 64 -14.30 -3.45 15.00
N GLU A 65 -14.04 -3.39 16.32
CA GLU A 65 -14.82 -2.60 17.28
C GLU A 65 -14.56 -1.09 17.14
N ASP A 66 -13.43 -0.72 16.51
CA ASP A 66 -13.09 0.69 16.30
C ASP A 66 -14.00 1.29 15.22
N GLY A 67 -14.69 2.39 15.55
CA GLY A 67 -15.63 3.05 14.63
C GLY A 67 -15.01 3.59 13.33
N ASP A 68 -13.67 3.62 13.22
CA ASP A 68 -12.93 4.00 12.01
C ASP A 68 -12.23 2.83 11.30
N PHE A 69 -12.42 1.58 11.75
CA PHE A 69 -11.78 0.38 11.19
C PHE A 69 -11.96 0.27 9.68
N VAL A 70 -13.21 0.42 9.21
CA VAL A 70 -13.54 0.38 7.77
C VAL A 70 -12.80 1.47 6.99
N SER A 71 -12.73 2.69 7.54
CA SER A 71 -12.02 3.81 6.92
C SER A 71 -10.51 3.57 6.86
N ARG A 72 -9.92 3.00 7.92
CA ARG A 72 -8.50 2.63 7.97
C ARG A 72 -8.18 1.51 6.97
N ARG A 73 -8.98 0.44 6.95
CA ARG A 73 -8.87 -0.65 5.98
C ARG A 73 -8.91 -0.14 4.53
N ASP A 74 -9.89 0.69 4.20
CA ASP A 74 -10.05 1.23 2.84
C ASP A 74 -8.90 2.18 2.46
N CYS A 75 -8.40 2.97 3.41
CA CYS A 75 -7.21 3.80 3.24
C CYS A 75 -5.98 2.94 2.93
N LEU A 76 -5.70 1.93 3.76
CA LEU A 76 -4.56 1.03 3.58
C LEU A 76 -4.65 0.25 2.27
N SER A 77 -5.83 -0.23 1.90
CA SER A 77 -6.08 -0.85 0.59
C SER A 77 -5.78 0.09 -0.58
N SER A 78 -6.10 1.38 -0.45
CA SER A 78 -5.76 2.39 -1.47
C SER A 78 -4.26 2.66 -1.54
N ILE A 79 -3.57 2.69 -0.39
CA ILE A 79 -2.12 2.83 -0.32
C ILE A 79 -1.42 1.64 -0.97
N MET A 80 -1.90 0.41 -0.75
CA MET A 80 -1.33 -0.79 -1.37
C MET A 80 -1.50 -0.80 -2.89
N ARG A 81 -2.64 -0.34 -3.40
CA ARG A 81 -2.81 -0.15 -4.87
C ARG A 81 -1.82 0.87 -5.43
N LEU A 82 -1.58 1.97 -4.70
CA LEU A 82 -0.58 2.96 -5.09
C LEU A 82 0.83 2.35 -5.08
N ALA A 83 1.19 1.59 -4.04
CA ALA A 83 2.48 0.92 -3.95
C ALA A 83 2.71 -0.04 -5.13
N LEU A 84 1.70 -0.83 -5.51
CA LEU A 84 1.78 -1.71 -6.69
C LEU A 84 2.00 -0.93 -7.99
N ALA A 85 1.33 0.22 -8.17
CA ALA A 85 1.52 1.07 -9.34
C ALA A 85 2.93 1.68 -9.41
N CYS A 86 3.55 2.00 -8.27
CA CYS A 86 4.95 2.40 -8.19
C CYS A 86 5.91 1.25 -8.52
N CYS A 87 5.53 0.02 -8.13
CA CYS A 87 6.33 -1.19 -8.23
C CYS A 87 6.11 -2.02 -9.51
N ALA A 88 5.48 -1.45 -10.54
CA ALA A 88 5.31 -2.13 -11.83
C ALA A 88 6.65 -2.59 -12.39
N GLU A 89 6.71 -3.78 -13.01
CA GLU A 89 7.98 -4.35 -13.47
C GLU A 89 8.64 -3.46 -14.53
N LEU A 90 7.86 -3.05 -15.54
CA LEU A 90 8.37 -2.22 -16.62
C LEU A 90 8.46 -0.75 -16.18
N PRO A 91 9.62 -0.08 -16.32
CA PRO A 91 9.78 1.32 -15.94
C PRO A 91 8.76 2.29 -16.57
N LYS A 92 8.27 1.95 -17.77
CA LYS A 92 7.26 2.73 -18.51
C LYS A 92 5.84 2.58 -17.96
N GLU A 93 5.55 1.50 -17.23
CA GLU A 93 4.24 1.23 -16.61
C GLU A 93 4.16 1.78 -15.19
N ARG A 94 5.31 2.08 -14.58
CA ARG A 94 5.36 2.76 -13.29
C ARG A 94 4.77 4.16 -13.44
N ILE A 95 3.98 4.57 -12.45
CA ILE A 95 3.58 5.99 -12.33
C ILE A 95 4.82 6.87 -12.08
N ASN A 96 4.70 8.18 -12.28
CA ASN A 96 5.76 9.12 -11.88
C ASN A 96 5.54 9.63 -10.45
N MET A 97 6.55 10.29 -9.87
CA MET A 97 6.46 10.78 -8.48
C MET A 97 5.39 11.84 -8.28
N GLN A 98 5.08 12.65 -9.29
CA GLN A 98 4.02 13.65 -9.23
C GLN A 98 2.65 12.95 -9.15
N GLU A 99 2.41 11.93 -9.96
CA GLU A 99 1.21 11.09 -9.92
C GLU A 99 1.08 10.37 -8.57
N ALA A 100 2.20 9.84 -8.04
CA ALA A 100 2.23 9.20 -6.74
C ALA A 100 1.83 10.17 -5.62
N LEU A 101 2.41 11.38 -5.62
CA LEU A 101 2.09 12.45 -4.67
C LEU A 101 0.61 12.86 -4.75
N VAL A 102 0.10 13.08 -5.96
CA VAL A 102 -1.31 13.45 -6.18
C VAL A 102 -2.24 12.35 -5.65
N THR A 103 -1.92 11.09 -5.94
CA THR A 103 -2.72 9.94 -5.49
C THR A 103 -2.68 9.79 -3.98
N LEU A 104 -1.49 9.91 -3.37
CA LEU A 104 -1.34 9.84 -1.92
C LEU A 104 -2.11 10.96 -1.20
N ASN A 105 -2.08 12.18 -1.74
CA ASN A 105 -2.87 13.30 -1.21
C ASN A 105 -4.38 13.06 -1.33
N LYS A 106 -4.85 12.48 -2.45
CA LYS A 106 -6.26 12.08 -2.61
C LYS A 106 -6.67 11.05 -1.55
N ILE A 107 -5.84 10.04 -1.32
CA ILE A 107 -6.07 9.02 -0.28
C ILE A 107 -6.17 9.67 1.10
N LYS A 108 -5.20 10.52 1.45
CA LYS A 108 -5.19 11.27 2.72
C LYS A 108 -6.46 12.10 2.92
N ILE A 109 -6.86 12.88 1.90
CA ILE A 109 -8.05 13.73 1.98
C ILE A 109 -9.31 12.88 2.16
N LYS A 110 -9.44 11.77 1.42
CA LYS A 110 -10.56 10.85 1.57
C LYS A 110 -10.62 10.28 2.98
N PHE A 111 -9.53 9.70 3.46
CA PHE A 111 -9.44 9.13 4.81
C PHE A 111 -9.83 10.14 5.90
N LEU A 112 -9.30 11.37 5.83
CA LEU A 112 -9.61 12.43 6.79
C LEU A 112 -11.09 12.87 6.76
N LYS A 113 -11.78 12.70 5.63
CA LYS A 113 -13.23 12.94 5.54
C LYS A 113 -14.00 11.78 6.16
N ASP A 114 -13.64 10.54 5.83
CA ASP A 114 -14.32 9.34 6.29
C ASP A 114 -14.28 9.23 7.83
N ILE A 115 -13.12 9.47 8.46
CA ILE A 115 -13.00 9.44 9.94
C ILE A 115 -13.78 10.58 10.63
N LYS A 116 -14.00 11.71 9.95
CA LYS A 116 -14.82 12.80 10.51
C LYS A 116 -16.29 12.42 10.46
N SER A 117 -16.74 11.79 9.39
CA SER A 117 -18.10 11.28 9.24
C SER A 117 -18.41 10.20 10.29
N SER A 118 -17.50 9.25 10.54
CA SER A 118 -17.70 8.20 11.56
C SER A 118 -17.87 8.75 12.98
N LYS A 119 -17.24 9.88 13.32
CA LYS A 119 -17.35 10.53 14.63
C LYS A 119 -18.66 11.31 14.85
N HIS A 120 -19.40 11.63 13.79
CA HIS A 120 -20.69 12.33 13.89
C HIS A 120 -21.88 11.36 13.87
N SER A 121 -21.63 10.06 13.64
CA SER A 121 -22.65 9.00 13.59
C SER A 121 -22.63 8.06 14.80
N ALA A 122 -21.72 8.30 15.75
CA ALA A 122 -21.59 7.58 17.02
C ALA A 122 -22.10 8.43 18.19
#